data_AF-A0A1D8A6V4-F1
#
_entry.id   AF-A0A1D8A6V4-F1
#
_cell.length_a   1.000
_cell.length_b   1.000
_cell.length_c   1.000
_cell.angle_alpha   90.00
_cell.angle_beta   90.00
_cell.angle_gamma   90.00
#
_symmetry.space_group_name_H-M   'P 1'
#
loop_
_entity.id
_entity.type
_entity.pdbx_description
1 polymer ?
#
loop_
_entity_poly.entity_id
_entity_poly.type
_entity_poly.pdbx_seq_one_letter_code
_entity_poly.pdbx_strand_id
1 'polypeptide(L)'
;MSRTSTTHPLRIDSLPLANGQIGLTLCPGKQGDSVFGAAWARDLALDLDAVASWGADMVLTLIEDHEFDMLAVRGLGEALKARGMEWLHFPIRDVDVPAADSAGLWRGLSRRIHDRLERGGKVLIHCRGGLGRAGTIAALLMIERGQSAARAIAEVRSVRPGAVETRAQEQWLRDQASGSSDSAKTLQACLLGGAMGDSLGADIEFHSLVAIQARFPAGLTDLPPYGGQRGAITDDTQMTFFTAEGMIRARIRGQLRGICHPPSVVHHALLRWYRTQEGHSRAETDDIGLIEDRRLWSKCAPGMTCMSALGASGRFGDPARNDSKGCGTIMRVAPVALIAPRDQVRAWAIETSALTHGHITGQLAAAAWAEMLADVAAGEPLERAAERIATEYARLDGGDETAHAIHAALTARQDGRPETVESLGGGWTADEALAIALYACLRGSGLDECLRIAVTHGGDSDSTGAIAGNMLGVMTPDAVLSHPWATVIQGADIIGRLARDHDRLLHRPDAADALFEFYPGG
;
A
#
# COMPACT_ATOMS: atom_id res chain seq x y z
N MET A 1 -15.29 -41.95 23.35
CA MET A 1 -14.00 -42.17 22.66
C MET A 1 -13.32 -40.82 22.49
N SER A 2 -12.00 -40.75 22.69
CA SER A 2 -11.23 -39.53 22.43
C SER A 2 -11.25 -39.17 20.94
N ARG A 3 -11.06 -37.89 20.66
CA ARG A 3 -10.96 -37.37 19.29
C ARG A 3 -9.48 -37.35 18.87
N THR A 4 -9.17 -38.07 17.81
CA THR A 4 -7.81 -38.29 17.31
C THR A 4 -7.65 -37.68 15.91
N SER A 5 -6.41 -37.58 15.40
CA SER A 5 -6.14 -37.12 14.04
C SER A 5 -6.78 -38.00 12.95
N THR A 6 -7.09 -39.26 13.25
CA THR A 6 -7.77 -40.17 12.32
C THR A 6 -9.29 -40.07 12.41
N THR A 7 -9.85 -40.05 13.62
CA THR A 7 -11.31 -40.00 13.82
C THR A 7 -11.88 -38.62 13.55
N HIS A 8 -11.08 -37.58 13.76
CA HIS A 8 -11.41 -36.17 13.56
C HIS A 8 -10.24 -35.51 12.83
N PRO A 9 -10.10 -35.72 11.51
CA PRO A 9 -9.01 -35.14 10.71
C PRO A 9 -8.86 -33.63 10.92
N LEU A 10 -7.61 -33.15 10.82
CA LEU A 10 -7.34 -31.72 10.98
C LEU A 10 -8.06 -30.94 9.88
N ARG A 11 -9.01 -30.09 10.28
CA ARG A 11 -9.73 -29.20 9.37
C ARG A 11 -9.00 -27.85 9.29
N ILE A 12 -8.65 -27.44 8.08
CA ILE A 12 -8.05 -26.12 7.79
C ILE A 12 -9.07 -25.33 6.96
N ASP A 13 -9.67 -24.31 7.58
CA ASP A 13 -10.61 -23.42 6.89
C ASP A 13 -9.84 -22.31 6.20
N SER A 14 -9.99 -22.22 4.87
CA SER A 14 -9.16 -21.34 4.04
C SER A 14 -9.90 -20.08 3.63
N LEU A 15 -9.20 -18.95 3.62
CA LEU A 15 -9.69 -17.64 3.19
C LEU A 15 -8.66 -16.98 2.25
N PRO A 16 -9.06 -16.48 1.07
CA PRO A 16 -8.13 -15.76 0.20
C PRO A 16 -7.72 -14.42 0.80
N LEU A 17 -6.43 -14.06 0.69
CA LEU A 17 -5.94 -12.73 1.02
C LEU A 17 -4.72 -12.39 0.16
N ALA A 18 -4.71 -11.18 -0.43
CA ALA A 18 -3.77 -10.82 -1.49
C ALA A 18 -3.82 -11.85 -2.64
N ASN A 19 -2.67 -12.35 -3.08
CA ASN A 19 -2.59 -13.44 -4.07
C ASN A 19 -2.59 -14.83 -3.42
N GLY A 20 -2.57 -14.91 -2.09
CA GLY A 20 -2.35 -16.12 -1.31
C GLY A 20 -3.57 -16.57 -0.50
N GLN A 21 -3.32 -17.39 0.51
CA GLN A 21 -4.38 -17.95 1.36
C GLN A 21 -4.00 -17.96 2.85
N ILE A 22 -4.95 -17.61 3.70
CA ILE A 22 -4.89 -17.85 5.14
C ILE A 22 -5.63 -19.15 5.44
N GLY A 23 -5.00 -20.05 6.20
CA GLY A 23 -5.65 -21.25 6.74
C GLY A 23 -5.87 -21.11 8.24
N LEU A 24 -7.06 -21.42 8.74
CA LEU A 24 -7.38 -21.39 10.17
C LEU A 24 -7.62 -22.80 10.70
N THR A 25 -6.94 -23.15 11.80
CA THR A 25 -7.15 -24.45 12.46
C THR A 25 -6.90 -24.41 13.96
N LEU A 26 -7.29 -25.48 14.65
CA LEU A 26 -6.96 -25.72 16.05
C LEU A 26 -5.48 -26.12 16.19
N CYS A 27 -4.92 -26.08 17.39
CA CYS A 27 -3.52 -26.43 17.60
C CYS A 27 -3.21 -27.86 17.10
N PRO A 28 -2.32 -28.02 16.09
CA PRO A 28 -1.89 -29.33 15.61
C PRO A 28 -1.28 -30.18 16.73
N GLY A 29 -1.64 -31.46 16.81
CA GLY A 29 -1.14 -32.38 17.82
C GLY A 29 -1.73 -32.19 19.22
N LYS A 30 -2.70 -31.29 19.41
CA LYS A 30 -3.22 -31.01 20.75
C LYS A 30 -3.78 -32.25 21.45
N GLN A 31 -3.39 -32.39 22.72
CA GLN A 31 -3.93 -33.38 23.64
C GLN A 31 -4.64 -32.72 24.81
N GLY A 32 -5.39 -33.51 25.57
CA GLY A 32 -5.99 -33.10 26.83
C GLY A 32 -7.51 -32.88 26.76
N ASP A 33 -8.04 -32.40 27.88
CA ASP A 33 -9.47 -32.25 28.06
C ASP A 33 -10.08 -31.22 27.11
N SER A 34 -11.35 -31.43 26.79
CA SER A 34 -12.12 -30.51 25.96
C SER A 34 -13.23 -29.87 26.77
N VAL A 35 -13.40 -28.57 26.60
CA VAL A 35 -14.55 -27.82 27.12
C VAL A 35 -15.86 -28.34 26.51
N PHE A 36 -15.83 -28.77 25.25
CA PHE A 36 -16.97 -29.34 24.54
C PHE A 36 -16.67 -30.75 24.00
N GLY A 37 -17.42 -31.75 24.45
CA GLY A 37 -17.31 -33.14 23.97
C GLY A 37 -16.09 -33.89 24.51
N ALA A 38 -15.70 -34.97 23.83
CA ALA A 38 -14.64 -35.86 24.29
C ALA A 38 -13.23 -35.24 24.23
N ALA A 39 -12.33 -35.71 25.10
CA ALA A 39 -10.94 -35.30 25.16
C ALA A 39 -10.21 -35.47 23.81
N TRP A 40 -9.18 -34.66 23.59
CA TRP A 40 -8.32 -34.73 22.41
C TRP A 40 -7.11 -35.62 22.68
N ALA A 41 -6.78 -36.45 21.69
CA ALA A 41 -5.57 -37.28 21.65
C ALA A 41 -5.05 -37.27 20.21
N ARG A 42 -4.68 -36.07 19.73
CA ARG A 42 -4.19 -35.87 18.37
C ARG A 42 -2.71 -36.23 18.28
N ASP A 43 -2.29 -36.63 17.08
CA ASP A 43 -0.90 -36.92 16.77
C ASP A 43 -0.28 -35.69 16.08
N LEU A 44 0.82 -35.20 16.64
CA LEU A 44 1.48 -34.01 16.13
C LEU A 44 2.04 -34.23 14.72
N ALA A 45 2.66 -35.38 14.45
CA ALA A 45 3.25 -35.65 13.15
C ALA A 45 2.17 -35.74 12.06
N LEU A 46 1.09 -36.50 12.30
CA LEU A 46 -0.02 -36.61 11.35
C LEU A 46 -0.70 -35.28 11.08
N ASP A 47 -0.90 -34.45 12.10
CA ASP A 47 -1.49 -33.13 11.90
C ASP A 47 -0.57 -32.20 11.11
N LEU A 48 0.74 -32.22 11.39
CA LEU A 48 1.70 -31.41 10.64
C LEU A 48 1.90 -31.90 9.20
N ASP A 49 1.74 -33.20 8.94
CA ASP A 49 1.71 -33.73 7.58
C ASP A 49 0.45 -33.25 6.83
N ALA A 50 -0.69 -33.12 7.52
CA ALA A 50 -1.89 -32.52 6.95
C ALA A 50 -1.70 -31.02 6.66
N VAL A 51 -1.01 -30.27 7.54
CA VAL A 51 -0.64 -28.87 7.31
C VAL A 51 0.28 -28.73 6.09
N ALA A 52 1.32 -29.57 6.00
CA ALA A 52 2.22 -29.60 4.85
C ALA A 52 1.48 -29.97 3.55
N SER A 53 0.54 -30.93 3.63
CA SER A 53 -0.28 -31.35 2.48
C SER A 53 -1.25 -30.27 2.00
N TRP A 54 -1.74 -29.40 2.90
CA TRP A 54 -2.48 -28.20 2.51
C TRP A 54 -1.61 -27.19 1.77
N GLY A 55 -0.28 -27.31 1.91
CA GLY A 55 0.72 -26.48 1.25
C GLY A 55 1.09 -25.24 2.04
N ALA A 56 1.04 -25.29 3.37
CA ALA A 56 1.48 -24.15 4.19
C ALA A 56 2.96 -23.87 3.93
N ASP A 57 3.28 -22.61 3.61
CA ASP A 57 4.67 -22.11 3.56
C ASP A 57 5.11 -21.58 4.92
N MET A 58 4.14 -21.10 5.70
CA MET A 58 4.36 -20.41 6.96
C MET A 58 3.25 -20.78 7.96
N VAL A 59 3.62 -20.92 9.22
CA VAL A 59 2.69 -21.19 10.33
C VAL A 59 2.89 -20.17 11.45
N LEU A 60 1.81 -19.45 11.77
CA LEU A 60 1.72 -18.52 12.89
C LEU A 60 1.04 -19.21 14.09
N THR A 61 1.82 -19.43 15.14
CA THR A 61 1.37 -19.98 16.41
C THR A 61 1.00 -18.86 17.39
N LEU A 62 -0.23 -18.89 17.91
CA LEU A 62 -0.75 -17.85 18.82
C LEU A 62 -0.86 -18.27 20.29
N ILE A 63 -0.47 -19.50 20.63
CA ILE A 63 -0.52 -20.00 22.01
C ILE A 63 0.63 -19.46 22.84
N GLU A 64 0.42 -19.25 24.14
CA GLU A 64 1.45 -18.86 25.09
C GLU A 64 2.40 -20.02 25.40
N ASP A 65 3.59 -19.72 25.92
CA ASP A 65 4.64 -20.73 26.18
C ASP A 65 4.15 -21.89 27.07
N HIS A 66 3.36 -21.58 28.11
CA HIS A 66 2.82 -22.59 29.01
C HIS A 66 1.77 -23.50 28.34
N GLU A 67 1.14 -23.06 27.25
CA GLU A 67 0.15 -23.86 26.51
C GLU A 67 0.81 -24.96 25.66
N PHE A 68 2.10 -24.84 25.30
CA PHE A 68 2.82 -25.92 24.61
C PHE A 68 2.90 -27.18 25.48
N ASP A 69 3.10 -27.01 26.78
CA ASP A 69 3.12 -28.09 27.76
C ASP A 69 1.72 -28.63 27.99
N MET A 70 0.76 -27.73 28.21
CA MET A 70 -0.63 -28.06 28.44
C MET A 70 -1.23 -28.91 27.32
N LEU A 71 -0.85 -28.63 26.07
CA LEU A 71 -1.38 -29.32 24.88
C LEU A 71 -0.49 -30.48 24.41
N ALA A 72 0.62 -30.76 25.09
CA ALA A 72 1.61 -31.78 24.76
C ALA A 72 2.29 -31.59 23.38
N VAL A 73 2.65 -30.34 23.03
CA VAL A 73 3.19 -29.94 21.72
C VAL A 73 4.52 -29.18 21.78
N ARG A 74 5.35 -29.41 22.81
CA ARG A 74 6.69 -28.78 22.99
C ARG A 74 7.57 -28.75 21.74
N GLY A 75 7.48 -29.76 20.88
CA GLY A 75 8.26 -29.88 19.65
C GLY A 75 7.65 -29.24 18.40
N LEU A 76 6.54 -28.51 18.51
CA LEU A 76 5.77 -27.99 17.37
C LEU A 76 6.62 -27.16 16.39
N GLY A 77 7.36 -26.17 16.91
CA GLY A 77 8.17 -25.28 16.07
C GLY A 77 9.26 -26.01 15.29
N GLU A 78 9.99 -26.90 15.93
CA GLU A 78 11.03 -27.70 15.27
C GLU A 78 10.44 -28.72 14.29
N ALA A 79 9.30 -29.32 14.61
CA ALA A 79 8.61 -30.24 13.73
C ALA A 79 8.01 -29.56 12.48
N LEU A 80 7.64 -28.27 12.58
CA LEU A 80 7.25 -27.43 11.43
C LEU A 80 8.44 -27.13 10.53
N LYS A 81 9.55 -26.65 11.12
CA LYS A 81 10.80 -26.35 10.37
C LYS A 81 11.34 -27.58 9.66
N ALA A 82 11.28 -28.76 10.29
CA ALA A 82 11.70 -30.03 9.69
C ALA A 82 10.89 -30.42 8.43
N ARG A 83 9.70 -29.83 8.24
CA ARG A 83 8.85 -29.99 7.06
C ARG A 83 8.99 -28.83 6.06
N GLY A 84 9.98 -27.96 6.24
CA GLY A 84 10.23 -26.81 5.37
C GLY A 84 9.28 -25.63 5.57
N MET A 85 8.46 -25.64 6.64
CA MET A 85 7.54 -24.56 6.95
C MET A 85 8.20 -23.51 7.85
N GLU A 86 8.07 -22.25 7.49
CA GLU A 86 8.52 -21.14 8.32
C GLU A 86 7.64 -21.02 9.57
N TRP A 87 8.25 -20.98 10.75
CA TRP A 87 7.51 -20.88 12.02
C TRP A 87 7.61 -19.48 12.62
N LEU A 88 6.45 -18.88 12.88
CA LEU A 88 6.28 -17.61 13.57
C LEU A 88 5.52 -17.83 14.89
N HIS A 89 5.89 -17.09 15.93
CA HIS A 89 5.23 -17.15 17.23
C HIS A 89 4.80 -15.76 17.67
N PHE A 90 3.50 -15.61 17.94
CA PHE A 90 2.88 -14.36 18.40
C PHE A 90 1.91 -14.69 19.54
N PRO A 91 2.40 -14.85 20.78
CA PRO A 91 1.60 -15.33 21.89
C PRO A 91 0.50 -14.31 22.24
N ILE A 92 -0.74 -14.80 22.31
CA ILE A 92 -1.89 -14.03 22.77
C ILE A 92 -2.55 -14.83 23.88
N ARG A 93 -2.83 -14.18 25.01
CA ARG A 93 -3.53 -14.80 26.14
C ARG A 93 -4.85 -15.42 25.69
N ASP A 94 -5.17 -16.61 26.21
CA ASP A 94 -6.39 -17.31 25.80
C ASP A 94 -7.63 -16.43 25.99
N VAL A 95 -8.55 -16.49 25.03
CA VAL A 95 -9.77 -15.65 24.88
C VAL A 95 -9.57 -14.12 24.82
N ASP A 96 -8.33 -13.64 24.82
CA ASP A 96 -8.00 -12.21 24.87
C ASP A 96 -7.67 -11.61 23.48
N VAL A 97 -7.22 -10.36 23.48
CA VAL A 97 -6.67 -9.61 22.35
C VAL A 97 -5.14 -9.49 22.49
N PRO A 98 -4.40 -9.12 21.41
CA PRO A 98 -2.97 -8.85 21.52
C PRO A 98 -2.66 -7.81 22.61
N ALA A 99 -1.62 -8.07 23.40
CA ALA A 99 -1.16 -7.16 24.45
C ALA A 99 -0.66 -5.83 23.85
N ALA A 100 -0.80 -4.72 24.59
CA ALA A 100 -0.47 -3.39 24.07
C ALA A 100 1.01 -3.23 23.69
N ASP A 101 1.91 -3.88 24.42
CA ASP A 101 3.36 -3.89 24.19
C ASP A 101 3.79 -4.82 23.04
N SER A 102 2.89 -5.65 22.52
CA SER A 102 3.17 -6.57 21.42
C SER A 102 3.15 -5.90 20.03
N ALA A 103 2.83 -4.60 19.95
CA ALA A 103 2.67 -3.88 18.67
C ALA A 103 3.94 -3.88 17.80
N GLY A 104 5.12 -3.72 18.41
CA GLY A 104 6.40 -3.77 17.69
C GLY A 104 6.68 -5.15 17.10
N LEU A 105 6.45 -6.21 17.89
CA LEU A 105 6.57 -7.59 17.44
C LEU A 105 5.59 -7.88 16.29
N TRP A 106 4.33 -7.49 16.45
CA TRP A 106 3.32 -7.68 15.41
C TRP A 106 3.69 -7.00 14.10
N ARG A 107 4.18 -5.75 14.13
CA ARG A 107 4.65 -5.05 12.91
C ARG A 107 5.74 -5.83 12.17
N GLY A 108 6.67 -6.44 12.88
CA GLY A 108 7.70 -7.28 12.28
C GLY A 108 7.13 -8.53 11.61
N LEU A 109 6.20 -9.21 12.29
CA LEU A 109 5.57 -10.44 11.80
C LEU A 109 4.57 -10.16 10.65
N SER A 110 3.75 -9.13 10.75
CA SER A 110 2.73 -8.79 9.76
C SER A 110 3.35 -8.45 8.41
N ARG A 111 4.48 -7.72 8.37
CA ARG A 111 5.25 -7.48 7.14
C ARG A 111 5.64 -8.77 6.43
N ARG A 112 6.16 -9.76 7.17
CA ARG A 112 6.55 -11.07 6.62
C ARG A 112 5.34 -11.87 6.13
N ILE A 113 4.24 -11.81 6.86
CA ILE A 113 2.99 -12.49 6.49
C ILE A 113 2.41 -11.88 5.21
N HIS A 114 2.33 -10.55 5.10
CA HIS A 114 1.85 -9.87 3.90
C HIS A 114 2.74 -10.14 2.69
N ASP A 115 4.07 -10.09 2.83
CA ASP A 115 5.00 -10.47 1.75
C ASP A 115 4.77 -11.90 1.25
N ARG A 116 4.57 -12.86 2.18
CA ARG A 116 4.27 -14.24 1.81
C ARG A 116 2.94 -14.36 1.04
N LEU A 117 1.89 -13.69 1.49
CA LEU A 117 0.56 -13.71 0.87
C LEU A 117 0.56 -13.01 -0.49
N GLU A 118 1.27 -11.90 -0.64
CA GLU A 118 1.40 -11.16 -1.90
C GLU A 118 2.10 -11.96 -2.99
N ARG A 119 3.03 -12.84 -2.61
CA ARG A 119 3.69 -13.81 -3.50
C ARG A 119 2.87 -15.09 -3.77
N GLY A 120 1.62 -15.13 -3.31
CA GLY A 120 0.74 -16.29 -3.51
C GLY A 120 0.93 -17.43 -2.51
N GLY A 121 1.72 -17.22 -1.45
CA GLY A 121 1.96 -18.23 -0.43
C GLY A 121 0.77 -18.49 0.49
N LYS A 122 0.87 -19.56 1.27
CA LYS A 122 -0.16 -20.01 2.19
C LYS A 122 0.31 -19.92 3.64
N VAL A 123 -0.43 -19.18 4.45
CA VAL A 123 -0.12 -18.92 5.86
C VAL A 123 -1.16 -19.60 6.74
N LEU A 124 -0.75 -20.61 7.52
CA LEU A 124 -1.61 -21.22 8.52
C LEU A 124 -1.54 -20.40 9.82
N ILE A 125 -2.69 -20.09 10.41
CA ILE A 125 -2.80 -19.43 11.71
C ILE A 125 -3.56 -20.37 12.65
N HIS A 126 -3.00 -20.63 13.83
CA HIS A 126 -3.67 -21.42 14.85
C HIS A 126 -3.53 -20.82 16.25
N CYS A 127 -4.50 -21.14 17.10
CA CYS A 127 -4.41 -20.99 18.55
C CYS A 127 -4.81 -22.33 19.19
N ARG A 128 -5.26 -22.34 20.45
CA ARG A 128 -5.75 -23.58 21.09
C ARG A 128 -6.96 -24.19 20.36
N GLY A 129 -7.98 -23.38 20.10
CA GLY A 129 -9.23 -23.81 19.43
C GLY A 129 -9.32 -23.48 17.94
N GLY A 130 -8.49 -22.55 17.45
CA GLY A 130 -8.60 -22.03 16.08
C GLY A 130 -9.84 -21.18 15.83
N LEU A 131 -10.40 -20.53 16.86
CA LEU A 131 -11.64 -19.74 16.78
C LEU A 131 -11.41 -18.28 17.17
N GLY A 132 -11.22 -17.98 18.45
CA GLY A 132 -11.00 -16.61 18.96
C GLY A 132 -9.74 -15.95 18.42
N ARG A 133 -8.58 -16.22 19.05
CA ARG A 133 -7.28 -15.62 18.69
C ARG A 133 -6.93 -15.73 17.20
N ALA A 134 -7.08 -16.92 16.63
CA ALA A 134 -6.79 -17.17 15.21
C ALA A 134 -7.71 -16.35 14.29
N GLY A 135 -9.01 -16.32 14.57
CA GLY A 135 -9.97 -15.50 13.81
C GLY A 135 -9.68 -14.00 13.93
N THR A 136 -9.30 -13.53 15.12
CA THR A 136 -8.93 -12.14 15.36
C THR A 136 -7.73 -11.72 14.51
N ILE A 137 -6.68 -12.54 14.46
CA ILE A 137 -5.50 -12.22 13.65
C ILE A 137 -5.77 -12.33 12.15
N ALA A 138 -6.56 -13.30 11.70
CA ALA A 138 -7.00 -13.36 10.30
C ALA A 138 -7.77 -12.09 9.90
N ALA A 139 -8.72 -11.64 10.73
CA ALA A 139 -9.46 -10.40 10.49
C ALA A 139 -8.55 -9.17 10.51
N LEU A 140 -7.57 -9.12 11.42
CA LEU A 140 -6.60 -8.03 11.51
C LEU A 140 -5.80 -7.88 10.21
N LEU A 141 -5.30 -8.97 9.63
CA LEU A 141 -4.56 -8.93 8.35
C LEU A 141 -5.42 -8.34 7.22
N MET A 142 -6.72 -8.61 7.21
CA MET A 142 -7.65 -8.05 6.23
C MET A 142 -7.91 -6.55 6.47
N ILE A 143 -8.02 -6.14 7.73
CA ILE A 143 -8.17 -4.74 8.14
C ILE A 143 -6.91 -3.94 7.80
N GLU A 144 -5.73 -4.52 8.00
CA GLU A 144 -4.46 -3.86 7.67
C GLU A 144 -4.41 -3.46 6.21
N ARG A 145 -4.90 -4.34 5.31
CA ARG A 145 -5.05 -4.13 3.86
C ARG A 145 -6.25 -3.27 3.46
N GLY A 146 -6.96 -2.70 4.43
CA GLY A 146 -7.98 -1.69 4.19
C GLY A 146 -9.43 -2.16 4.25
N GLN A 147 -9.70 -3.42 4.57
CA GLN A 147 -11.09 -3.83 4.80
C GLN A 147 -11.66 -3.23 6.09
N SER A 148 -12.97 -3.00 6.12
CA SER A 148 -13.65 -2.63 7.37
C SER A 148 -13.66 -3.80 8.35
N ALA A 149 -13.59 -3.51 9.66
CA ALA A 149 -13.65 -4.54 10.69
C ALA A 149 -14.92 -5.41 10.57
N ALA A 150 -16.06 -4.81 10.22
CA ALA A 150 -17.31 -5.53 10.03
C ALA A 150 -17.22 -6.56 8.89
N ARG A 151 -16.63 -6.17 7.75
CA ARG A 151 -16.46 -7.06 6.60
C ARG A 151 -15.44 -8.15 6.90
N ALA A 152 -14.29 -7.81 7.46
CA ALA A 152 -13.25 -8.78 7.82
C ALA A 152 -13.77 -9.85 8.80
N ILE A 153 -14.50 -9.45 9.86
CA ILE A 153 -15.12 -10.37 10.81
C ILE A 153 -16.14 -11.29 10.11
N ALA A 154 -16.97 -10.73 9.23
CA ALA A 154 -17.97 -11.50 8.49
C ALA A 154 -17.33 -12.53 7.54
N GLU A 155 -16.29 -12.14 6.80
CA GLU A 155 -15.56 -13.02 5.88
C GLU A 155 -14.87 -14.17 6.65
N VAL A 156 -14.20 -13.88 7.77
CA VAL A 156 -13.61 -14.93 8.63
C VAL A 156 -14.68 -15.88 9.19
N ARG A 157 -15.83 -15.36 9.65
CA ARG A 157 -16.94 -16.18 10.17
C ARG A 157 -17.62 -17.03 9.10
N SER A 158 -17.58 -16.60 7.83
CA SER A 158 -18.16 -17.36 6.71
C SER A 158 -17.47 -18.71 6.50
N VAL A 159 -16.16 -18.77 6.73
CA VAL A 159 -15.36 -20.00 6.60
C VAL A 159 -15.19 -20.73 7.94
N ARG A 160 -15.19 -19.98 9.06
CA ARG A 160 -15.02 -20.51 10.42
C ARG A 160 -16.09 -19.95 11.36
N PRO A 161 -17.30 -20.54 11.41
CA PRO A 161 -18.38 -20.08 12.28
C PRO A 161 -17.96 -20.01 13.75
N GLY A 162 -18.28 -18.90 14.42
CA GLY A 162 -17.88 -18.63 15.80
C GLY A 162 -16.47 -18.06 15.99
N ALA A 163 -15.71 -17.82 14.91
CA ALA A 163 -14.45 -17.09 14.97
C ALA A 163 -14.65 -15.64 15.40
N VAL A 164 -13.59 -15.05 15.99
CA VAL A 164 -13.68 -13.78 16.76
C VAL A 164 -14.71 -13.97 17.88
N GLU A 165 -14.29 -14.67 18.93
CA GLU A 165 -15.16 -15.34 19.90
C GLU A 165 -15.74 -14.36 20.94
N THR A 166 -15.00 -13.31 21.27
CA THR A 166 -15.38 -12.38 22.35
C THR A 166 -15.71 -10.99 21.84
N ARG A 167 -16.57 -10.27 22.58
CA ARG A 167 -16.88 -8.85 22.31
C ARG A 167 -15.63 -7.96 22.41
N ALA A 168 -14.69 -8.31 23.28
CA ALA A 168 -13.41 -7.61 23.40
C ALA A 168 -12.59 -7.71 22.10
N GLN A 169 -12.56 -8.89 21.47
CA GLN A 169 -11.90 -9.09 20.17
C GLN A 169 -12.58 -8.29 19.05
N GLU A 170 -13.91 -8.30 18.99
CA GLU A 170 -14.64 -7.48 18.00
C GLU A 170 -14.37 -5.99 18.19
N GLN A 171 -14.40 -5.50 19.44
CA GLN A 171 -14.14 -4.09 19.73
C GLN A 171 -12.70 -3.71 19.38
N TRP A 172 -11.74 -4.54 19.76
CA TRP A 172 -10.33 -4.29 19.45
C TRP A 172 -10.08 -4.22 17.95
N LEU A 173 -10.69 -5.09 17.14
CA LEU A 173 -10.61 -5.02 15.67
C LEU A 173 -11.22 -3.72 15.12
N ARG A 174 -12.35 -3.26 15.68
CA ARG A 174 -12.94 -1.96 15.32
C ARG A 174 -11.99 -0.80 15.68
N ASP A 175 -11.30 -0.90 16.81
CA ASP A 175 -10.30 0.10 17.22
C ASP A 175 -9.06 0.06 16.31
N GLN A 176 -8.64 -1.10 15.81
CA GLN A 176 -7.58 -1.19 14.80
C GLN A 176 -8.00 -0.62 13.44
N ALA A 177 -9.27 -0.77 13.08
CA ALA A 177 -9.86 -0.12 11.92
C ALA A 177 -10.17 1.37 12.15
N SER A 178 -10.04 1.88 13.39
CA SER A 178 -10.35 3.28 13.72
C SER A 178 -9.25 4.22 13.21
N GLY A 179 -9.42 4.60 11.95
CA GLY A 179 -8.82 5.71 11.23
C GLY A 179 -9.89 6.25 10.28
N SER A 180 -11.07 6.54 10.85
CA SER A 180 -12.34 6.68 10.14
C SER A 180 -12.67 8.12 9.75
N SER A 181 -11.69 9.02 9.77
CA SER A 181 -11.89 10.35 9.22
C SER A 181 -12.00 10.27 7.70
N ASP A 182 -12.74 11.20 7.11
CA ASP A 182 -12.82 11.33 5.66
C ASP A 182 -11.43 11.62 5.04
N SER A 183 -10.53 12.26 5.80
CA SER A 183 -9.14 12.51 5.40
C SER A 183 -8.34 11.22 5.28
N ALA A 184 -8.42 10.33 6.28
CA ALA A 184 -7.74 9.04 6.27
C ALA A 184 -8.25 8.15 5.13
N LYS A 185 -9.58 8.10 4.96
CA LYS A 185 -10.23 7.37 3.86
C LYS A 185 -9.78 7.90 2.50
N THR A 186 -9.75 9.22 2.33
CA THR A 186 -9.30 9.88 1.10
C THR A 186 -7.83 9.60 0.81
N LEU A 187 -6.94 9.70 1.81
CA LEU A 187 -5.52 9.38 1.64
C LEU A 187 -5.33 7.90 1.28
N GLN A 188 -6.02 6.99 1.96
CA GLN A 188 -5.95 5.56 1.67
C GLN A 188 -6.41 5.25 0.25
N ALA A 189 -7.56 5.79 -0.16
CA ALA A 189 -8.11 5.59 -1.50
C ALA A 189 -7.24 6.23 -2.58
N CYS A 190 -6.68 7.42 -2.34
CA CYS A 190 -5.74 8.08 -3.24
C CYS A 190 -4.49 7.21 -3.49
N LEU A 191 -3.83 6.76 -2.43
CA LEU A 191 -2.64 5.90 -2.56
C LEU A 191 -2.97 4.56 -3.22
N LEU A 192 -4.10 3.96 -2.88
CA LEU A 192 -4.54 2.69 -3.43
C LEU A 192 -4.94 2.81 -4.91
N GLY A 193 -5.64 3.89 -5.28
CA GLY A 193 -6.01 4.15 -6.67
C GLY A 193 -4.78 4.36 -7.54
N GLY A 194 -3.77 5.10 -7.03
CA GLY A 194 -2.49 5.23 -7.72
C GLY A 194 -1.80 3.88 -7.92
N ALA A 195 -1.72 3.07 -6.87
CA ALA A 195 -1.12 1.74 -6.97
C ALA A 195 -1.90 0.77 -7.89
N MET A 196 -3.22 0.93 -8.03
CA MET A 196 -4.00 0.21 -9.03
C MET A 196 -3.66 0.64 -10.46
N GLY A 197 -3.50 1.95 -10.68
CA GLY A 197 -3.14 2.50 -12.00
C GLY A 197 -1.72 2.13 -12.42
N ASP A 198 -0.75 2.27 -11.51
CA ASP A 198 0.63 1.78 -11.63
C ASP A 198 0.61 0.31 -12.06
N SER A 199 0.00 -0.56 -11.24
CA SER A 199 -0.03 -2.01 -11.52
C SER A 199 -0.74 -2.37 -12.82
N LEU A 200 -1.73 -1.57 -13.27
CA LEU A 200 -2.44 -1.81 -14.52
C LEU A 200 -1.58 -1.46 -15.75
N GLY A 201 -0.73 -0.43 -15.64
CA GLY A 201 0.16 0.04 -16.70
C GLY A 201 1.52 -0.66 -16.75
N ALA A 202 1.98 -1.26 -15.64
CA ALA A 202 3.36 -1.75 -15.49
C ALA A 202 3.83 -2.77 -16.55
N ASP A 203 2.97 -3.71 -16.96
CA ASP A 203 3.32 -4.74 -17.96
C ASP A 203 3.24 -4.24 -19.43
N ILE A 204 2.67 -3.06 -19.64
CA ILE A 204 2.54 -2.44 -20.97
C ILE A 204 3.39 -1.19 -21.15
N GLU A 205 4.10 -0.76 -20.11
CA GLU A 205 5.12 0.29 -20.19
C GLU A 205 6.06 0.01 -21.37
N PHE A 206 6.40 1.05 -22.14
CA PHE A 206 7.21 1.01 -23.35
C PHE A 206 6.60 0.29 -24.58
N HIS A 207 5.41 -0.32 -24.49
CA HIS A 207 4.75 -0.88 -25.67
C HIS A 207 4.12 0.22 -26.53
N SER A 208 4.02 -0.03 -27.84
CA SER A 208 3.22 0.82 -28.72
C SER A 208 1.73 0.53 -28.56
N LEU A 209 0.87 1.51 -28.86
CA LEU A 209 -0.58 1.31 -28.82
C LEU A 209 -1.04 0.10 -29.66
N VAL A 210 -0.44 -0.10 -30.83
CA VAL A 210 -0.72 -1.26 -31.69
C VAL A 210 -0.39 -2.58 -30.99
N ALA A 211 0.74 -2.67 -30.28
CA ALA A 211 1.12 -3.86 -29.54
C ALA A 211 0.19 -4.10 -28.34
N ILE A 212 -0.20 -3.03 -27.63
CA ILE A 212 -1.16 -3.09 -26.52
C ILE A 212 -2.51 -3.63 -27.01
N GLN A 213 -3.06 -3.06 -28.08
CA GLN A 213 -4.33 -3.49 -28.65
C GLN A 213 -4.29 -4.93 -29.20
N ALA A 214 -3.15 -5.35 -29.77
CA ALA A 214 -2.97 -6.72 -30.24
C ALA A 214 -2.95 -7.73 -29.07
N ARG A 215 -2.31 -7.37 -27.94
CA ARG A 215 -2.23 -8.22 -26.75
C ARG A 215 -3.54 -8.21 -25.95
N PHE A 216 -4.24 -7.08 -25.91
CA PHE A 216 -5.47 -6.86 -25.15
C PHE A 216 -6.61 -6.34 -26.05
N PRO A 217 -7.14 -7.16 -26.98
CA PRO A 217 -8.17 -6.72 -27.93
C PRO A 217 -9.51 -6.34 -27.29
N ALA A 218 -9.78 -6.84 -26.07
CA ALA A 218 -10.94 -6.46 -25.27
C ALA A 218 -10.66 -5.28 -24.31
N GLY A 219 -9.46 -4.70 -24.37
CA GLY A 219 -8.93 -3.77 -23.38
C GLY A 219 -8.40 -4.45 -22.12
N LEU A 220 -7.75 -3.66 -21.25
CA LEU A 220 -7.28 -4.11 -19.95
C LEU A 220 -8.46 -4.20 -18.98
N THR A 221 -8.96 -5.42 -18.76
CA THR A 221 -10.09 -5.72 -17.87
C THR A 221 -9.68 -6.30 -16.51
N ASP A 222 -8.41 -6.67 -16.37
CA ASP A 222 -7.82 -7.13 -15.12
C ASP A 222 -6.36 -6.67 -15.03
N LEU A 223 -5.75 -6.77 -13.84
CA LEU A 223 -4.34 -6.45 -13.61
C LEU A 223 -3.42 -7.49 -14.27
N PRO A 224 -2.66 -7.12 -15.31
CA PRO A 224 -1.65 -8.02 -15.85
C PRO A 224 -0.57 -8.29 -14.79
N PRO A 225 0.02 -9.50 -14.75
CA PRO A 225 1.12 -9.76 -13.84
C PRO A 225 2.37 -9.01 -14.30
N TYR A 226 3.00 -8.30 -13.37
CA TYR A 226 4.32 -7.68 -13.56
C TYR A 226 5.34 -8.36 -12.64
N GLY A 227 6.53 -8.68 -13.18
CA GLY A 227 7.53 -9.45 -12.43
C GLY A 227 7.03 -10.83 -11.96
N GLY A 228 6.00 -11.40 -12.62
CA GLY A 228 5.36 -12.66 -12.23
C GLY A 228 4.30 -12.54 -11.12
N GLN A 229 3.99 -11.32 -10.67
CA GLN A 229 3.05 -11.08 -9.59
C GLN A 229 1.90 -10.17 -10.06
N ARG A 230 0.66 -10.57 -9.76
CA ARG A 230 -0.53 -9.74 -9.98
C ARG A 230 -0.62 -8.67 -8.89
N GLY A 231 -0.94 -7.44 -9.28
CA GLY A 231 -0.97 -6.31 -8.33
C GLY A 231 0.41 -5.81 -7.92
N ALA A 232 1.48 -6.20 -8.64
CA ALA A 232 2.82 -5.70 -8.39
C ALA A 232 2.92 -4.20 -8.75
N ILE A 233 3.73 -3.48 -7.99
CA ILE A 233 3.92 -2.03 -8.13
C ILE A 233 5.31 -1.69 -8.71
N THR A 234 5.43 -0.53 -9.36
CA THR A 234 6.69 0.02 -9.89
C THR A 234 7.33 1.04 -8.95
N ASP A 235 8.35 1.77 -9.41
CA ASP A 235 8.95 2.85 -8.65
C ASP A 235 7.98 3.98 -8.35
N ASP A 236 6.95 4.19 -9.18
CA ASP A 236 5.84 5.11 -8.95
C ASP A 236 5.24 5.00 -7.56
N THR A 237 4.69 3.82 -7.24
CA THR A 237 4.07 3.61 -5.94
C THR A 237 5.13 3.50 -4.84
N GLN A 238 6.30 2.89 -5.09
CA GLN A 238 7.36 2.83 -4.08
C GLN A 238 7.80 4.23 -3.64
N MET A 239 8.12 5.10 -4.60
CA MET A 239 8.51 6.49 -4.33
C MET A 239 7.36 7.27 -3.70
N THR A 240 6.11 7.02 -4.09
CA THR A 240 4.92 7.58 -3.43
C THR A 240 4.85 7.19 -1.95
N PHE A 241 5.11 5.92 -1.60
CA PHE A 241 5.14 5.49 -0.20
C PHE A 241 6.22 6.21 0.60
N PHE A 242 7.42 6.37 0.04
CA PHE A 242 8.49 7.12 0.70
C PHE A 242 8.20 8.62 0.77
N THR A 243 7.51 9.22 -0.21
CA THR A 243 7.02 10.60 -0.09
C THR A 243 6.02 10.73 1.05
N ALA A 244 5.05 9.81 1.16
CA ALA A 244 4.08 9.78 2.26
C ALA A 244 4.76 9.62 3.63
N GLU A 245 5.72 8.69 3.74
CA GLU A 245 6.53 8.52 4.94
C GLU A 245 7.30 9.80 5.29
N GLY A 246 7.93 10.45 4.31
CA GLY A 246 8.65 11.70 4.50
C GLY A 246 7.75 12.82 5.02
N MET A 247 6.53 12.93 4.50
CA MET A 247 5.53 13.89 4.95
C MET A 247 5.03 13.61 6.38
N ILE A 248 4.83 12.33 6.73
CA ILE A 248 4.48 11.91 8.10
C ILE A 248 5.63 12.23 9.07
N ARG A 249 6.87 11.92 8.70
CA ARG A 249 8.07 12.27 9.49
C ARG A 249 8.24 13.77 9.66
N ALA A 250 7.98 14.55 8.61
CA ALA A 250 8.06 16.00 8.66
C ALA A 250 7.06 16.56 9.69
N ARG A 251 5.86 15.99 9.76
CA ARG A 251 4.85 16.38 10.76
C ARG A 251 5.27 16.02 12.18
N ILE A 252 5.73 14.79 12.41
CA ILE A 252 6.23 14.35 13.72
C ILE A 252 7.38 15.25 14.17
N ARG A 253 8.34 15.54 13.28
CA ARG A 253 9.44 16.48 13.55
C ARG A 253 8.90 17.86 13.93
N GLY A 254 7.95 18.40 13.15
CA GLY A 254 7.35 19.70 13.41
C GLY A 254 6.65 19.76 14.77
N GLN A 255 5.88 18.73 15.13
CA GLN A 255 5.17 18.64 16.42
C GLN A 255 6.13 18.52 17.61
N LEU A 256 7.20 17.71 17.50
CA LEU A 256 8.12 17.44 18.60
C LEU A 256 9.25 18.48 18.74
N ARG A 257 9.68 19.11 17.65
CA ARG A 257 10.86 20.00 17.62
C ARG A 257 10.57 21.44 17.18
N GLY A 258 9.38 21.71 16.65
CA GLY A 258 8.96 23.03 16.14
C GLY A 258 9.54 23.42 14.78
N ILE A 259 10.84 23.21 14.55
CA ILE A 259 11.51 23.59 13.29
C ILE A 259 11.60 22.38 12.35
N CYS A 260 10.96 22.47 11.18
CA CYS A 260 10.96 21.44 10.16
C CYS A 260 10.95 22.06 8.76
N HIS A 261 11.75 21.51 7.85
CA HIS A 261 11.68 21.78 6.41
C HIS A 261 11.18 20.50 5.71
N PRO A 262 9.86 20.37 5.45
CA PRO A 262 9.27 19.12 4.94
C PRO A 262 9.91 18.59 3.65
N PRO A 263 10.26 19.41 2.64
CA PRO A 263 10.96 18.92 1.46
C PRO A 263 12.31 18.24 1.79
N SER A 264 13.07 18.72 2.78
CA SER A 264 14.30 18.05 3.22
C SER A 264 14.02 16.69 3.89
N VAL A 265 12.93 16.56 4.64
CA VAL A 265 12.55 15.29 5.28
C VAL A 265 12.02 14.29 4.24
N VAL A 266 11.30 14.77 3.23
CA VAL A 266 10.93 13.97 2.05
C VAL A 266 12.18 13.53 1.30
N HIS A 267 13.17 14.40 1.10
CA HIS A 267 14.45 14.02 0.49
C HIS A 267 15.14 12.90 1.29
N HIS A 268 15.16 12.98 2.62
CA HIS A 268 15.68 11.90 3.46
C HIS A 268 14.93 10.57 3.23
N ALA A 269 13.60 10.59 3.09
CA ALA A 269 12.83 9.40 2.75
C ALA A 269 13.16 8.85 1.35
N LEU A 270 13.31 9.72 0.35
CA LEU A 270 13.67 9.32 -1.01
C LEU A 270 15.09 8.77 -1.12
N LEU A 271 16.04 9.25 -0.31
CA LEU A 271 17.39 8.66 -0.24
C LEU A 271 17.38 7.25 0.37
N ARG A 272 16.41 6.96 1.25
CA ARG A 272 16.21 5.61 1.79
C ARG A 272 15.58 4.69 0.75
N TRP A 273 14.61 5.17 -0.02
CA TRP A 273 14.14 4.47 -1.21
C TRP A 273 15.31 4.18 -2.17
N TYR A 274 16.15 5.16 -2.46
CA TYR A 274 17.32 4.98 -3.33
C TYR A 274 18.24 3.84 -2.84
N ARG A 275 18.44 3.71 -1.52
CA ARG A 275 19.18 2.59 -0.93
C ARG A 275 18.49 1.23 -1.13
N THR A 276 17.17 1.18 -1.09
CA THR A 276 16.45 -0.08 -1.38
C THR A 276 16.57 -0.49 -2.85
N GLN A 277 16.91 0.46 -3.74
CA GLN A 277 17.24 0.22 -5.15
C GLN A 277 18.74 -0.07 -5.40
N GLU A 278 19.48 -0.48 -4.36
CA GLU A 278 20.95 -0.70 -4.37
C GLU A 278 21.79 0.57 -4.63
N GLY A 279 21.19 1.75 -4.45
CA GLY A 279 21.87 3.01 -4.48
C GLY A 279 22.78 3.22 -3.26
N HIS A 280 23.92 3.88 -3.48
CA HIS A 280 24.82 4.29 -2.40
C HIS A 280 24.67 5.79 -2.17
N SER A 281 23.79 6.17 -1.23
CA SER A 281 23.58 7.59 -0.88
C SER A 281 24.87 8.21 -0.31
N ARG A 282 25.21 9.42 -0.75
CA ARG A 282 26.33 10.20 -0.18
C ARG A 282 25.95 10.84 1.16
N ALA A 283 24.69 11.21 1.33
CA ALA A 283 24.15 11.66 2.60
C ALA A 283 23.79 10.44 3.46
N GLU A 284 24.12 10.50 4.75
CA GLU A 284 23.79 9.47 5.73
C GLU A 284 22.26 9.42 5.94
N THR A 285 21.68 8.23 6.00
CA THR A 285 20.25 8.03 6.29
C THR A 285 20.06 6.99 7.40
N ASP A 286 18.93 7.03 8.09
CA ASP A 286 18.56 5.97 9.04
C ASP A 286 18.07 4.67 8.36
N ASP A 287 17.89 3.63 9.18
CA ASP A 287 17.37 2.30 8.79
C ASP A 287 16.01 1.99 9.45
N ILE A 288 15.22 3.01 9.79
CA ILE A 288 13.95 2.86 10.51
C ILE A 288 12.78 3.14 9.56
N GLY A 289 11.68 2.39 9.66
CA GLY A 289 10.43 2.67 8.95
C GLY A 289 10.27 1.85 7.68
N LEU A 290 9.88 2.48 6.56
CA LEU A 290 9.59 1.73 5.32
C LEU A 290 10.81 1.01 4.73
N ILE A 291 12.02 1.53 4.97
CA ILE A 291 13.27 0.91 4.51
C ILE A 291 13.47 -0.52 5.04
N GLU A 292 12.85 -0.88 6.17
CA GLU A 292 12.90 -2.23 6.71
C GLU A 292 12.02 -3.25 5.95
N ASP A 293 11.04 -2.78 5.17
CA ASP A 293 10.11 -3.65 4.45
C ASP A 293 10.76 -4.21 3.18
N ARG A 294 11.06 -5.52 3.19
CA ARG A 294 11.80 -6.19 2.11
C ARG A 294 11.06 -6.25 0.78
N ARG A 295 9.74 -5.98 0.77
CA ARG A 295 8.98 -5.85 -0.48
C ARG A 295 9.39 -4.63 -1.29
N LEU A 296 9.94 -3.59 -0.63
CA LEU A 296 10.36 -2.34 -1.28
C LEU A 296 11.82 -2.38 -1.75
N TRP A 297 12.50 -3.53 -1.66
CA TRP A 297 13.88 -3.76 -2.11
C TRP A 297 13.97 -4.42 -3.49
N SER A 298 12.84 -4.71 -4.13
CA SER A 298 12.82 -5.13 -5.53
C SER A 298 12.99 -3.91 -6.43
N LYS A 299 13.95 -3.98 -7.35
CA LYS A 299 14.10 -3.01 -8.44
C LYS A 299 12.95 -3.17 -9.42
N CYS A 300 12.01 -2.23 -9.39
CA CYS A 300 10.86 -2.20 -10.27
C CYS A 300 10.97 -0.99 -11.20
N ALA A 301 11.79 -1.09 -12.25
CA ALA A 301 11.99 -0.06 -13.28
C ALA A 301 12.38 1.37 -12.83
N PRO A 302 13.27 1.56 -11.83
CA PRO A 302 13.54 2.89 -11.27
C PRO A 302 14.00 3.92 -12.32
N GLY A 303 13.29 5.05 -12.39
CA GLY A 303 13.59 6.15 -13.31
C GLY A 303 15.03 6.68 -13.17
N MET A 304 15.77 6.72 -14.27
CA MET A 304 17.20 7.10 -14.28
C MET A 304 17.48 8.52 -13.78
N THR A 305 16.56 9.46 -14.02
CA THR A 305 16.65 10.82 -13.48
C THR A 305 16.62 10.81 -11.95
N CYS A 306 15.68 10.07 -11.35
CA CYS A 306 15.58 9.93 -9.89
C CYS A 306 16.84 9.30 -9.31
N MET A 307 17.31 8.20 -9.91
CA MET A 307 18.51 7.48 -9.46
C MET A 307 19.77 8.36 -9.52
N SER A 308 19.97 9.10 -10.62
CA SER A 308 21.14 9.96 -10.79
C SER A 308 21.12 11.18 -9.86
N ALA A 309 19.95 11.82 -9.68
CA ALA A 309 19.80 12.97 -8.80
C ALA A 309 20.05 12.59 -7.34
N LEU A 310 19.38 11.53 -6.84
CA LEU A 310 19.51 11.07 -5.45
C LEU A 310 20.93 10.58 -5.16
N GLY A 311 21.59 9.91 -6.10
CA GLY A 311 22.99 9.50 -5.96
C GLY A 311 23.99 10.67 -5.94
N ALA A 312 23.63 11.81 -6.53
CA ALA A 312 24.46 13.01 -6.55
C ALA A 312 24.26 13.92 -5.31
N SER A 313 23.12 13.83 -4.64
CA SER A 313 22.76 14.63 -3.46
C SER A 313 23.78 14.53 -2.33
N GLY A 314 24.29 15.68 -1.86
CA GLY A 314 25.29 15.74 -0.79
C GLY A 314 24.69 16.04 0.59
N ARG A 315 23.53 16.69 0.64
CA ARG A 315 22.78 17.01 1.86
C ARG A 315 21.28 17.00 1.61
N PHE A 316 20.50 16.87 2.69
CA PHE A 316 19.04 16.89 2.61
C PHE A 316 18.51 18.21 2.08
N GLY A 317 17.55 18.14 1.17
CA GLY A 317 17.00 19.30 0.45
C GLY A 317 17.87 19.83 -0.69
N ASP A 318 18.97 19.15 -1.08
CA ASP A 318 19.71 19.53 -2.29
C ASP A 318 18.81 19.40 -3.53
N PRO A 319 18.68 20.46 -4.34
CA PRO A 319 17.99 20.36 -5.62
C PRO A 319 18.87 19.62 -6.64
N ALA A 320 18.21 18.90 -7.54
CA ALA A 320 18.84 18.20 -8.63
C ALA A 320 19.50 19.17 -9.62
N ARG A 321 20.71 18.81 -10.09
CA ARG A 321 21.46 19.55 -11.10
C ARG A 321 21.29 18.87 -12.45
N ASN A 322 20.09 18.92 -12.99
CA ASN A 322 19.74 18.42 -14.31
C ASN A 322 18.66 19.32 -14.93
N ASP A 323 18.33 19.06 -16.19
CA ASP A 323 17.27 19.78 -16.92
C ASP A 323 16.12 18.82 -17.28
N SER A 324 15.85 17.84 -16.41
CA SER A 324 14.85 16.79 -16.67
C SER A 324 13.44 17.30 -16.44
N LYS A 325 12.58 17.12 -17.45
CA LYS A 325 11.12 17.28 -17.37
C LYS A 325 10.36 16.00 -17.01
N GLY A 326 11.07 14.90 -16.74
CA GLY A 326 10.48 13.56 -16.56
C GLY A 326 9.29 13.49 -15.59
N CYS A 327 8.36 12.57 -15.85
CA CYS A 327 7.17 12.29 -15.03
C CYS A 327 7.49 11.84 -13.58
N GLY A 328 8.72 11.36 -13.32
CA GLY A 328 9.17 10.83 -12.02
C GLY A 328 8.98 11.78 -10.83
N THR A 329 8.73 13.07 -11.11
CA THR A 329 8.32 14.03 -10.10
C THR A 329 6.82 14.03 -9.78
N ILE A 330 5.95 13.97 -10.79
CA ILE A 330 4.49 14.11 -10.63
C ILE A 330 3.85 12.82 -10.12
N MET A 331 4.38 11.65 -10.52
CA MET A 331 3.85 10.34 -10.11
C MET A 331 3.78 10.13 -8.59
N ARG A 332 4.62 10.86 -7.83
CA ARG A 332 4.78 10.71 -6.38
C ARG A 332 4.32 11.91 -5.56
N VAL A 333 3.64 12.88 -6.16
CA VAL A 333 3.31 14.16 -5.51
C VAL A 333 2.04 14.09 -4.64
N ALA A 334 1.17 13.10 -4.85
CA ALA A 334 -0.12 13.01 -4.18
C ALA A 334 -0.09 13.09 -2.64
N PRO A 335 0.89 12.51 -1.92
CA PRO A 335 0.98 12.68 -0.47
C PRO A 335 1.23 14.14 -0.06
N VAL A 336 1.93 14.94 -0.87
CA VAL A 336 2.12 16.37 -0.60
C VAL A 336 0.76 17.08 -0.62
N ALA A 337 -0.08 16.80 -1.61
CA ALA A 337 -1.40 17.40 -1.74
C ALA A 337 -2.32 17.14 -0.54
N LEU A 338 -2.33 15.91 -0.03
CA LEU A 338 -3.27 15.49 1.01
C LEU A 338 -2.74 15.68 2.44
N ILE A 339 -1.42 15.81 2.61
CA ILE A 339 -0.78 15.96 3.92
C ILE A 339 -0.36 17.41 4.17
N ALA A 340 0.09 18.18 3.17
CA ALA A 340 0.49 19.56 3.40
C ALA A 340 -0.70 20.46 3.80
N PRO A 341 -0.47 21.52 4.60
CA PRO A 341 -1.40 22.64 4.68
C PRO A 341 -1.68 23.19 3.28
N ARG A 342 -2.94 23.51 2.96
CA ARG A 342 -3.35 23.88 1.60
C ARG A 342 -2.55 25.06 1.02
N ASP A 343 -2.19 26.04 1.84
CA ASP A 343 -1.39 27.21 1.47
C ASP A 343 0.07 26.87 1.14
N GLN A 344 0.56 25.71 1.59
CA GLN A 344 1.92 25.22 1.35
C GLN A 344 2.02 24.21 0.20
N VAL A 345 0.89 23.66 -0.29
CA VAL A 345 0.86 22.58 -1.30
C VAL A 345 1.71 22.92 -2.52
N ARG A 346 1.53 24.11 -3.12
CA ARG A 346 2.29 24.53 -4.31
C ARG A 346 3.79 24.57 -4.04
N ALA A 347 4.19 25.27 -2.97
CA ALA A 347 5.60 25.44 -2.63
C ALA A 347 6.28 24.09 -2.37
N TRP A 348 5.67 23.25 -1.54
CA TRP A 348 6.26 21.95 -1.19
C TRP A 348 6.26 20.98 -2.37
N ALA A 349 5.28 21.04 -3.27
CA ALA A 349 5.28 20.25 -4.50
C ALA A 349 6.44 20.66 -5.44
N ILE A 350 6.67 21.97 -5.61
CA ILE A 350 7.83 22.48 -6.38
C ILE A 350 9.14 22.02 -5.74
N GLU A 351 9.30 22.19 -4.43
CA GLU A 351 10.54 21.86 -3.74
C GLU A 351 10.81 20.35 -3.68
N THR A 352 9.79 19.52 -3.48
CA THR A 352 9.92 18.05 -3.49
C THR A 352 10.15 17.51 -4.91
N SER A 353 9.62 18.19 -5.93
CA SER A 353 9.94 17.92 -7.33
C SER A 353 11.41 18.20 -7.64
N ALA A 354 11.89 19.38 -7.20
CA ALA A 354 13.24 19.86 -7.44
C ALA A 354 14.33 18.93 -6.89
N LEU A 355 14.02 18.06 -5.93
CA LEU A 355 14.94 17.05 -5.38
C LEU A 355 15.44 16.06 -6.45
N THR A 356 14.67 15.81 -7.50
CA THR A 356 15.09 14.91 -8.61
C THR A 356 14.98 15.54 -9.99
N HIS A 357 14.10 16.51 -10.19
CA HIS A 357 13.83 17.13 -11.50
C HIS A 357 14.11 18.63 -11.46
N GLY A 358 15.22 19.04 -12.08
CA GLY A 358 15.67 20.43 -12.06
C GLY A 358 14.94 21.37 -13.02
N HIS A 359 14.21 20.82 -14.02
CA HIS A 359 13.48 21.64 -14.99
C HIS A 359 12.18 22.20 -14.41
N ILE A 360 11.91 23.48 -14.65
CA ILE A 360 10.74 24.20 -14.09
C ILE A 360 9.39 23.60 -14.51
N THR A 361 9.21 23.20 -15.77
CA THR A 361 8.01 22.48 -16.24
C THR A 361 7.68 21.26 -15.40
N GLY A 362 8.68 20.44 -15.03
CA GLY A 362 8.47 19.27 -14.17
C GLY A 362 7.93 19.66 -12.80
N GLN A 363 8.50 20.71 -12.22
CA GLN A 363 8.12 21.25 -10.91
C GLN A 363 6.72 21.86 -10.93
N LEU A 364 6.40 22.66 -11.94
CA LEU A 364 5.10 23.30 -12.08
C LEU A 364 3.99 22.31 -12.45
N ALA A 365 4.26 21.30 -13.27
CA ALA A 365 3.28 20.24 -13.54
C ALA A 365 2.94 19.45 -12.26
N ALA A 366 3.96 19.05 -11.49
CA ALA A 366 3.74 18.38 -10.20
C ALA A 366 2.95 19.27 -9.22
N ALA A 367 3.26 20.57 -9.16
CA ALA A 367 2.54 21.52 -8.32
C ALA A 367 1.09 21.75 -8.75
N ALA A 368 0.85 21.92 -10.05
CA ALA A 368 -0.50 22.07 -10.61
C ALA A 368 -1.37 20.85 -10.27
N TRP A 369 -0.83 19.64 -10.45
CA TRP A 369 -1.53 18.41 -10.10
C TRP A 369 -1.79 18.27 -8.59
N ALA A 370 -0.81 18.61 -7.76
CA ALA A 370 -0.97 18.59 -6.31
C ALA A 370 -2.04 19.58 -5.82
N GLU A 371 -2.12 20.77 -6.43
CA GLU A 371 -3.18 21.73 -6.12
C GLU A 371 -4.55 21.21 -6.57
N MET A 372 -4.68 20.64 -7.77
CA MET A 372 -5.93 20.00 -8.20
C MET A 372 -6.37 18.91 -7.22
N LEU A 373 -5.47 18.03 -6.80
CA LEU A 373 -5.76 16.98 -5.81
C LEU A 373 -6.27 17.57 -4.49
N ALA A 374 -5.60 18.61 -3.98
CA ALA A 374 -5.99 19.24 -2.72
C ALA A 374 -7.35 19.95 -2.82
N ASP A 375 -7.63 20.60 -3.97
CA ASP A 375 -8.89 21.30 -4.21
C ASP A 375 -10.06 20.32 -4.40
N VAL A 376 -9.84 19.21 -5.12
CA VAL A 376 -10.83 18.14 -5.26
C VAL A 376 -11.08 17.44 -3.92
N ALA A 377 -10.05 17.21 -3.11
CA ALA A 377 -10.21 16.70 -1.75
C ALA A 377 -11.03 17.65 -0.84
N ALA A 378 -11.00 18.95 -1.13
CA ALA A 378 -11.82 19.96 -0.47
C ALA A 378 -13.23 20.11 -1.09
N GLY A 379 -13.56 19.33 -2.13
CA GLY A 379 -14.87 19.29 -2.76
C GLY A 379 -15.03 20.15 -4.02
N GLU A 380 -13.94 20.74 -4.56
CA GLU A 380 -14.00 21.42 -5.86
C GLU A 380 -14.12 20.39 -7.01
N PRO A 381 -15.02 20.59 -8.00
CA PRO A 381 -15.03 19.73 -9.18
C PRO A 381 -13.71 19.80 -9.97
N LEU A 382 -13.16 18.65 -10.37
CA LEU A 382 -11.87 18.55 -11.06
C LEU A 382 -11.76 19.49 -12.27
N GLU A 383 -12.77 19.52 -13.13
CA GLU A 383 -12.79 20.37 -14.34
C GLU A 383 -12.62 21.85 -13.98
N ARG A 384 -13.30 22.32 -12.92
CA ARG A 384 -13.20 23.71 -12.46
C ARG A 384 -11.84 24.02 -11.84
N ALA A 385 -11.30 23.11 -11.03
CA ALA A 385 -9.96 23.26 -10.48
C ALA A 385 -8.92 23.34 -11.60
N ALA A 386 -9.04 22.48 -12.62
CA ALA A 386 -8.17 22.45 -13.79
C ALA A 386 -8.23 23.76 -14.60
N GLU A 387 -9.42 24.26 -14.95
CA GLU A 387 -9.59 25.53 -15.67
C GLU A 387 -8.94 26.72 -14.96
N ARG A 388 -9.16 26.81 -13.64
CA ARG A 388 -8.58 27.87 -12.81
C ARG A 388 -7.06 27.75 -12.76
N ILE A 389 -6.53 26.56 -12.49
CA ILE A 389 -5.09 26.31 -12.40
C ILE A 389 -4.40 26.57 -13.74
N ALA A 390 -4.98 26.17 -14.88
CA ALA A 390 -4.46 26.55 -16.21
C ALA A 390 -4.32 28.07 -16.37
N THR A 391 -5.35 28.83 -15.96
CA THR A 391 -5.34 30.29 -16.04
C THR A 391 -4.31 30.94 -15.13
N GLU A 392 -4.13 30.41 -13.91
CA GLU A 392 -3.12 30.88 -12.96
C GLU A 392 -1.71 30.58 -13.45
N TYR A 393 -1.46 29.35 -13.92
CA TYR A 393 -0.13 28.87 -14.32
C TYR A 393 0.36 29.51 -15.61
N ALA A 394 -0.54 29.88 -16.54
CA ALA A 394 -0.20 30.66 -17.72
C ALA A 394 0.38 32.06 -17.41
N ARG A 395 0.31 32.51 -16.15
CA ARG A 395 0.88 33.79 -15.69
C ARG A 395 2.17 33.63 -14.89
N LEU A 396 2.57 32.38 -14.59
CA LEU A 396 3.81 32.08 -13.89
C LEU A 396 4.97 32.01 -14.87
N ASP A 397 6.15 32.43 -14.42
CA ASP A 397 7.38 32.25 -15.18
C ASP A 397 7.65 30.75 -15.39
N GLY A 398 7.83 30.33 -16.64
CA GLY A 398 7.98 28.91 -17.02
C GLY A 398 6.70 28.06 -16.98
N GLY A 399 5.53 28.66 -16.75
CA GLY A 399 4.24 27.94 -16.60
C GLY A 399 3.49 27.63 -17.91
N ASP A 400 3.99 28.11 -19.05
CA ASP A 400 3.30 27.99 -20.35
C ASP A 400 3.03 26.54 -20.76
N GLU A 401 4.03 25.66 -20.64
CA GLU A 401 3.91 24.23 -21.00
C GLU A 401 2.88 23.52 -20.12
N THR A 402 2.93 23.74 -18.81
CA THR A 402 1.97 23.18 -17.85
C THR A 402 0.54 23.66 -18.14
N ALA A 403 0.35 24.96 -18.37
CA ALA A 403 -0.96 25.52 -18.69
C ALA A 403 -1.50 24.99 -20.03
N HIS A 404 -0.62 24.85 -21.02
CA HIS A 404 -0.96 24.27 -22.33
C HIS A 404 -1.41 22.82 -22.20
N ALA A 405 -0.68 21.99 -21.44
CA ALA A 405 -1.02 20.59 -21.19
C ALA A 405 -2.41 20.44 -20.52
N ILE A 406 -2.71 21.25 -19.51
CA ILE A 406 -4.03 21.28 -18.87
C ILE A 406 -5.10 21.68 -19.88
N HIS A 407 -4.87 22.72 -20.68
CA HIS A 407 -5.83 23.19 -21.68
C HIS A 407 -6.06 22.15 -22.79
N ALA A 408 -5.02 21.45 -23.21
CA ALA A 408 -5.12 20.37 -24.19
C ALA A 408 -6.02 19.24 -23.69
N ALA A 409 -5.87 18.81 -22.43
CA ALA A 409 -6.73 17.80 -21.81
C ALA A 409 -8.20 18.25 -21.71
N LEU A 410 -8.44 19.51 -21.33
CA LEU A 410 -9.78 20.09 -21.21
C LEU A 410 -10.51 20.17 -22.57
N THR A 411 -9.78 20.49 -23.63
CA THR A 411 -10.34 20.76 -24.97
C THR A 411 -10.25 19.59 -25.96
N ALA A 412 -9.55 18.51 -25.58
CA ALA A 412 -9.46 17.30 -26.37
C ALA A 412 -10.84 16.68 -26.67
N ARG A 413 -10.90 15.88 -27.74
CA ARG A 413 -12.12 15.17 -28.13
C ARG A 413 -12.66 14.34 -26.98
N GLN A 414 -13.95 14.47 -26.69
CA GLN A 414 -14.60 13.79 -25.55
C GLN A 414 -15.01 12.35 -25.91
N ASP A 415 -14.07 11.53 -26.37
CA ASP A 415 -14.35 10.16 -26.83
C ASP A 415 -13.62 9.05 -26.07
N GLY A 416 -12.71 9.39 -25.14
CA GLY A 416 -11.99 8.42 -24.31
C GLY A 416 -11.11 7.47 -25.12
N ARG A 417 -10.82 7.79 -26.38
CA ARG A 417 -10.14 6.88 -27.30
C ARG A 417 -8.62 6.91 -27.09
N PRO A 418 -7.93 5.77 -27.21
CA PRO A 418 -6.47 5.72 -27.15
C PRO A 418 -5.77 6.69 -28.10
N GLU A 419 -6.30 6.89 -29.31
CA GLU A 419 -5.70 7.83 -30.27
C GLU A 419 -5.82 9.30 -29.82
N THR A 420 -6.86 9.65 -29.05
CA THR A 420 -7.00 10.97 -28.43
C THR A 420 -6.03 11.11 -27.26
N VAL A 421 -5.76 10.02 -26.52
CA VAL A 421 -4.76 10.02 -25.45
C VAL A 421 -3.35 10.22 -26.02
N GLU A 422 -2.98 9.51 -27.10
CA GLU A 422 -1.68 9.69 -27.77
C GLU A 422 -1.48 11.11 -28.31
N SER A 423 -2.55 11.86 -28.62
CA SER A 423 -2.40 13.26 -29.03
C SER A 423 -2.11 14.23 -27.88
N LEU A 424 -2.19 13.77 -26.62
CA LEU A 424 -1.81 14.53 -25.43
C LEU A 424 -0.36 14.28 -24.99
N GLY A 425 0.30 13.25 -25.53
CA GLY A 425 1.69 12.91 -25.23
C GLY A 425 1.92 11.41 -25.04
N GLY A 426 3.14 11.05 -24.68
CA GLY A 426 3.52 9.68 -24.32
C GLY A 426 3.59 9.43 -22.81
N GLY A 427 3.45 10.48 -22.00
CA GLY A 427 3.56 10.41 -20.54
C GLY A 427 5.00 10.54 -20.02
N TRP A 428 5.99 10.74 -20.90
CA TRP A 428 7.41 10.75 -20.53
C TRP A 428 7.80 12.00 -19.74
N THR A 429 7.15 13.12 -20.02
CA THR A 429 7.33 14.37 -19.27
C THR A 429 6.15 14.62 -18.34
N ALA A 430 6.39 15.36 -17.27
CA ALA A 430 5.39 15.60 -16.25
C ALA A 430 4.14 16.33 -16.77
N ASP A 431 4.29 17.20 -17.76
CA ASP A 431 3.18 17.92 -18.41
C ASP A 431 2.34 16.99 -19.31
N GLU A 432 2.97 16.11 -20.09
CA GLU A 432 2.25 15.07 -20.85
C GLU A 432 1.49 14.12 -19.91
N ALA A 433 2.15 13.64 -18.86
CA ALA A 433 1.54 12.73 -17.90
C ALA A 433 0.36 13.37 -17.16
N LEU A 434 0.48 14.66 -16.83
CA LEU A 434 -0.62 15.47 -16.28
C LEU A 434 -1.79 15.54 -17.25
N ALA A 435 -1.55 15.87 -18.52
CA ALA A 435 -2.60 16.00 -19.52
C ALA A 435 -3.38 14.69 -19.71
N ILE A 436 -2.67 13.56 -19.82
CA ILE A 436 -3.27 12.24 -19.96
C ILE A 436 -4.10 11.87 -18.74
N ALA A 437 -3.55 12.04 -17.53
CA ALA A 437 -4.26 11.70 -16.30
C ALA A 437 -5.51 12.56 -16.10
N LEU A 438 -5.41 13.88 -16.35
CA LEU A 438 -6.54 14.79 -16.28
C LEU A 438 -7.63 14.40 -17.29
N TYR A 439 -7.24 14.13 -18.54
CA TYR A 439 -8.18 13.69 -19.58
C TYR A 439 -8.88 12.39 -19.17
N ALA A 440 -8.15 11.40 -18.69
CA ALA A 440 -8.70 10.13 -18.24
C ALA A 440 -9.76 10.31 -17.13
N CYS A 441 -9.45 11.12 -16.11
CA CYS A 441 -10.38 11.42 -15.02
C CYS A 441 -11.63 12.20 -15.47
N LEU A 442 -11.54 13.03 -16.50
CA LEU A 442 -12.67 13.82 -17.01
C LEU A 442 -13.55 13.07 -18.01
N ARG A 443 -13.06 11.98 -18.61
CA ARG A 443 -13.75 11.31 -19.73
C ARG A 443 -14.26 9.91 -19.40
N GLY A 444 -13.69 9.20 -18.44
CA GLY A 444 -14.24 7.91 -18.03
C GLY A 444 -15.50 8.04 -17.18
N SER A 445 -16.39 7.05 -17.27
CA SER A 445 -17.68 6.99 -16.54
C SER A 445 -17.60 6.22 -15.20
N GLY A 446 -16.40 5.77 -14.82
CA GLY A 446 -16.12 5.05 -13.58
C GLY A 446 -14.65 4.66 -13.45
N LEU A 447 -14.27 4.09 -12.31
CA LEU A 447 -12.88 3.76 -11.96
C LEU A 447 -12.16 2.98 -13.07
N ASP A 448 -12.73 1.84 -13.49
CA ASP A 448 -12.11 0.94 -14.47
C ASP A 448 -11.94 1.60 -15.85
N GLU A 449 -12.89 2.42 -16.27
CA GLU A 449 -12.81 3.10 -17.55
C GLU A 449 -11.79 4.24 -17.50
N CYS A 450 -11.79 5.05 -16.43
CA CYS A 450 -10.79 6.10 -16.25
C CYS A 450 -9.38 5.52 -16.22
N LEU A 451 -9.13 4.46 -15.44
CA LEU A 451 -7.82 3.81 -15.39
C LEU A 451 -7.43 3.22 -16.75
N ARG A 452 -8.37 2.58 -17.46
CA ARG A 452 -8.10 2.05 -18.81
C ARG A 452 -7.74 3.15 -19.80
N ILE A 453 -8.44 4.29 -19.78
CA ILE A 453 -8.09 5.45 -20.61
C ILE A 453 -6.68 5.94 -20.26
N ALA A 454 -6.37 6.05 -18.96
CA ALA A 454 -5.08 6.54 -18.50
C ALA A 454 -3.91 5.68 -18.98
N VAL A 455 -4.04 4.34 -18.98
CA VAL A 455 -2.93 3.44 -19.32
C VAL A 455 -2.89 3.03 -20.80
N THR A 456 -3.99 3.16 -21.56
CA THR A 456 -4.06 2.65 -22.94
C THR A 456 -3.57 3.70 -23.95
N HIS A 457 -2.25 3.92 -23.95
CA HIS A 457 -1.52 4.70 -24.96
C HIS A 457 -0.11 4.14 -25.08
N GLY A 458 0.61 4.49 -26.15
CA GLY A 458 2.04 4.21 -26.20
C GLY A 458 2.81 5.08 -25.21
N GLY A 459 3.85 4.51 -24.58
CA GLY A 459 4.77 5.26 -23.73
C GLY A 459 4.78 4.81 -22.27
N ASP A 460 4.66 5.78 -21.38
CA ASP A 460 4.78 5.65 -19.93
C ASP A 460 3.40 5.43 -19.30
N SER A 461 2.89 4.21 -19.46
CA SER A 461 1.52 3.83 -19.13
C SER A 461 1.27 3.65 -17.62
N ASP A 462 2.27 3.22 -16.86
CA ASP A 462 2.15 3.07 -15.41
C ASP A 462 2.13 4.43 -14.71
N SER A 463 2.97 5.40 -15.12
CA SER A 463 2.93 6.76 -14.56
C SER A 463 1.60 7.46 -14.75
N THR A 464 1.07 7.44 -15.97
CA THR A 464 -0.23 8.06 -16.25
C THR A 464 -1.36 7.37 -15.50
N GLY A 465 -1.30 6.03 -15.39
CA GLY A 465 -2.17 5.23 -14.55
C GLY A 465 -2.11 5.64 -13.08
N ALA A 466 -0.91 5.74 -12.51
CA ALA A 466 -0.68 6.10 -11.11
C ALA A 466 -1.23 7.49 -10.78
N ILE A 467 -0.92 8.47 -11.62
CA ILE A 467 -1.35 9.86 -11.46
C ILE A 467 -2.88 9.94 -11.53
N ALA A 468 -3.51 9.36 -12.55
CA ALA A 468 -4.97 9.32 -12.68
C ALA A 468 -5.62 8.57 -11.51
N GLY A 469 -5.04 7.43 -11.13
CA GLY A 469 -5.48 6.61 -10.02
C GLY A 469 -5.49 7.35 -8.69
N ASN A 470 -4.48 8.19 -8.42
CA ASN A 470 -4.47 9.04 -7.23
C ASN A 470 -5.69 9.97 -7.20
N MET A 471 -5.99 10.65 -8.31
CA MET A 471 -7.14 11.55 -8.40
C MET A 471 -8.46 10.80 -8.28
N LEU A 472 -8.61 9.63 -8.92
CA LEU A 472 -9.81 8.81 -8.82
C LEU A 472 -10.07 8.33 -7.39
N GLY A 473 -9.01 8.06 -6.63
CA GLY A 473 -9.09 7.76 -5.19
C GLY A 473 -9.61 8.93 -4.35
N VAL A 474 -9.33 10.17 -4.76
CA VAL A 474 -9.92 11.36 -4.13
C VAL A 474 -11.36 11.59 -4.57
N MET A 475 -11.67 11.43 -5.87
CA MET A 475 -13.01 11.66 -6.43
C MET A 475 -14.03 10.60 -6.00
N THR A 476 -13.59 9.34 -5.87
CA THR A 476 -14.47 8.18 -5.67
C THR A 476 -13.89 7.18 -4.65
N PRO A 477 -13.63 7.59 -3.41
CA PRO A 477 -12.89 6.78 -2.44
C PRO A 477 -13.55 5.42 -2.15
N ASP A 478 -14.88 5.37 -2.08
CA ASP A 478 -15.61 4.10 -1.88
C ASP A 478 -15.48 3.13 -3.05
N ALA A 479 -15.45 3.63 -4.29
CA ALA A 479 -15.28 2.81 -5.47
C ALA A 479 -13.90 2.13 -5.47
N VAL A 480 -12.85 2.89 -5.13
CA VAL A 480 -11.48 2.36 -5.02
C VAL A 480 -11.34 1.36 -3.88
N LEU A 481 -11.80 1.71 -2.67
CA LEU A 481 -11.64 0.84 -1.49
C LEU A 481 -12.46 -0.46 -1.57
N SER A 482 -13.58 -0.45 -2.29
CA SER A 482 -14.41 -1.65 -2.51
C SER A 482 -14.03 -2.46 -3.74
N HIS A 483 -13.14 -1.94 -4.60
CA HIS A 483 -12.72 -2.59 -5.83
C HIS A 483 -12.06 -3.95 -5.55
N PRO A 484 -12.33 -5.01 -6.32
CA PRO A 484 -11.69 -6.31 -6.12
C PRO A 484 -10.16 -6.26 -6.11
N TRP A 485 -9.55 -5.34 -6.87
CA TRP A 485 -8.10 -5.15 -6.89
C TRP A 485 -7.52 -4.65 -5.57
N ALA A 486 -8.32 -3.96 -4.73
CA ALA A 486 -7.86 -3.35 -3.48
C ALA A 486 -7.12 -4.33 -2.57
N THR A 487 -7.60 -5.57 -2.54
CA THR A 487 -7.04 -6.62 -1.68
C THR A 487 -5.75 -7.23 -2.23
N VAL A 488 -5.49 -7.11 -3.53
CA VAL A 488 -4.40 -7.78 -4.24
C VAL A 488 -3.19 -6.88 -4.48
N ILE A 489 -3.39 -5.56 -4.55
CA ILE A 489 -2.29 -4.60 -4.70
C ILE A 489 -1.19 -4.83 -3.65
N GLN A 490 0.04 -4.94 -4.14
CA GLN A 490 1.24 -5.07 -3.31
C GLN A 490 1.39 -3.85 -2.41
N GLY A 491 1.60 -4.08 -1.11
CA GLY A 491 1.71 -2.99 -0.14
C GLY A 491 0.38 -2.36 0.25
N ALA A 492 -0.77 -2.97 -0.02
CA ALA A 492 -2.05 -2.46 0.49
C ALA A 492 -2.08 -2.30 2.03
N ASP A 493 -1.34 -3.12 2.77
CA ASP A 493 -1.15 -2.95 4.22
C ASP A 493 -0.27 -1.74 4.56
N ILE A 494 0.71 -1.39 3.72
CA ILE A 494 1.54 -0.19 3.83
C ILE A 494 0.65 1.04 3.64
N ILE A 495 -0.18 1.05 2.59
CA ILE A 495 -1.13 2.12 2.31
C ILE A 495 -2.08 2.34 3.50
N GLY A 496 -2.70 1.27 3.99
CA GLY A 496 -3.60 1.34 5.14
C GLY A 496 -2.89 1.86 6.39
N ARG A 497 -1.63 1.48 6.62
CA ARG A 497 -0.82 1.96 7.74
C ARG A 497 -0.48 3.44 7.63
N LEU A 498 0.01 3.90 6.47
CA LEU A 498 0.33 5.31 6.22
C LEU A 498 -0.89 6.20 6.46
N ALA A 499 -2.05 5.79 5.95
CA ALA A 499 -3.30 6.52 6.15
C ALA A 499 -3.73 6.58 7.63
N ARG A 500 -3.68 5.45 8.35
CA ARG A 500 -4.00 5.41 9.79
C ARG A 500 -3.03 6.21 10.65
N ASP A 501 -1.74 6.15 10.36
CA ASP A 501 -0.73 6.88 11.13
C ASP A 501 -0.82 8.39 10.89
N HIS A 502 -1.10 8.81 9.64
CA HIS A 502 -1.44 10.20 9.34
C HIS A 502 -2.68 10.68 10.12
N ASP A 503 -3.74 9.88 10.14
CA ASP A 503 -4.99 10.20 10.85
C ASP A 503 -4.77 10.36 12.36
N ARG A 504 -3.96 9.47 12.95
CA ARG A 504 -3.57 9.56 14.36
C ARG A 504 -2.86 10.87 14.66
N LEU A 505 -1.94 11.32 13.80
CA LEU A 505 -1.23 12.60 13.97
C LEU A 505 -2.13 13.84 13.89
N LEU A 506 -3.28 13.72 13.21
CA LEU A 506 -4.28 14.80 13.15
C LEU A 506 -5.15 14.87 14.40
N HIS A 507 -5.50 13.71 14.97
CA HIS A 507 -6.57 13.63 15.97
C HIS A 507 -6.13 13.23 17.37
N ARG A 508 -4.88 12.77 17.57
CA ARG A 508 -4.37 12.32 18.87
C ARG A 508 -3.15 13.15 19.30
N PRO A 509 -3.23 13.86 20.45
CA PRO A 509 -2.12 14.70 20.92
C PRO A 509 -0.81 13.96 21.18
N ASP A 510 -0.88 12.69 21.57
CA ASP A 510 0.24 11.81 21.92
C ASP A 510 0.76 10.97 20.74
N ALA A 511 0.14 11.09 19.55
CA ALA A 511 0.51 10.27 18.40
C ALA A 511 1.94 10.53 17.93
N ALA A 512 2.44 11.77 18.03
CA ALA A 512 3.80 12.10 17.61
C ALA A 512 4.85 11.32 18.41
N ASP A 513 4.69 11.26 19.73
CA ASP A 513 5.58 10.50 20.62
C ASP A 513 5.45 8.99 20.35
N ALA A 514 4.22 8.48 20.25
CA ALA A 514 3.96 7.05 20.02
C ALA A 514 4.45 6.55 18.64
N LEU A 515 4.50 7.42 17.64
CA LEU A 515 4.93 7.09 16.28
C LEU A 515 6.42 7.40 16.05
N PHE A 516 7.09 8.14 16.94
CA PHE A 516 8.48 8.55 16.75
C PHE A 516 9.44 7.37 16.60
N GLU A 517 9.23 6.27 17.32
CA GLU A 517 10.05 5.06 17.20
C GLU A 517 9.99 4.41 15.81
N PHE A 518 8.93 4.69 15.04
CA PHE A 518 8.69 4.12 13.71
C PHE A 518 8.91 5.13 12.58
N TYR A 519 8.75 6.41 12.88
CA TYR A 519 8.93 7.54 11.97
C TYR A 519 9.82 8.60 12.64
N PRO A 520 11.10 8.32 12.87
CA PRO A 520 11.99 9.30 13.47
C PRO A 520 12.04 10.54 12.59
N GLY A 521 11.92 11.69 13.24
CA GLY A 521 11.83 13.01 12.61
C GLY A 521 13.12 13.52 11.96
N GLY A 522 14.13 12.66 11.77
CA GLY A 522 15.46 13.00 11.24
C GLY A 522 16.34 13.79 12.19
#